data_AF-A0A382P1W1-F1
#
_entry.id   AF-A0A382P1W1-F1
#
_cell.length_a   1.000
_cell.length_b   1.000
_cell.length_c   1.000
_cell.angle_alpha   90.00
_cell.angle_beta   90.00
_cell.angle_gamma   90.00
#
_symmetry.space_group_name_H-M   'P 1'
#
loop_
_entity.id
_entity.type
_entity.pdbx_description
1 polymer ?
#
loop_
_entity_poly.entity_id
_entity_poly.type
_entity_poly.pdbx_seq_one_letter_code
_entity_poly.pdbx_strand_id
1 'polypeptide(L)'
;VDGKPYTSSQATIWRWRKHYQHDFAARMDWCVAAKFNQVNHNPVAILNGDRSKQIVKITTKSRDNIKLTALGQTIPSHKIPV
;
A
#
# COMPACT_ATOMS: atom_id res chain seq x y z
N VAL A 1 0.63 13.73 -9.74
CA VAL A 1 0.39 13.25 -11.12
C VAL A 1 -0.31 14.40 -11.82
N ASP A 2 0.19 14.83 -12.98
CA ASP A 2 -0.19 16.03 -13.73
C ASP A 2 -1.59 15.98 -14.38
N GLY A 3 -2.47 15.08 -13.93
CA GLY A 3 -3.85 14.93 -14.41
C GLY A 3 -3.99 14.37 -15.83
N LYS A 4 -2.89 14.07 -16.51
CA LYS A 4 -2.91 13.60 -17.91
C LYS A 4 -3.06 12.07 -17.99
N PRO A 5 -3.87 11.56 -18.93
CA PRO A 5 -3.93 10.13 -19.22
C PRO A 5 -2.70 9.69 -20.01
N TYR A 6 -2.19 8.49 -19.70
CA TYR A 6 -1.06 7.86 -20.39
C TYR A 6 -1.41 6.42 -20.77
N THR A 7 -1.09 6.01 -22.00
CA THR A 7 -1.47 4.69 -22.55
C THR A 7 -0.27 3.84 -22.97
N SER A 8 0.97 4.19 -22.59
CA SER A 8 2.16 3.43 -22.94
C SER A 8 2.41 2.22 -22.03
N SER A 9 3.19 1.25 -22.50
CA SER A 9 3.63 0.11 -21.68
C SER A 9 4.42 0.58 -20.45
N GLN A 10 5.23 1.64 -20.58
CA GLN A 10 5.99 2.20 -19.47
C GLN A 10 5.08 2.83 -18.41
N ALA A 11 3.98 3.46 -18.81
CA ALA A 11 2.99 4.01 -17.89
C ALA A 11 2.37 2.93 -16.99
N THR A 12 2.39 1.65 -17.41
CA THR A 12 1.91 0.55 -16.57
C THR A 12 2.77 0.31 -15.32
N ILE A 13 4.04 0.74 -15.35
CA ILE A 13 5.00 0.61 -14.26
C ILE A 13 5.23 1.96 -13.57
N TRP A 14 5.48 3.04 -14.34
CA TRP A 14 5.92 4.31 -13.78
C TRP A 14 4.88 5.01 -12.92
N ARG A 15 3.59 4.69 -13.08
CA ARG A 15 2.54 5.14 -12.14
C ARG A 15 2.84 4.75 -10.68
N TRP A 16 3.62 3.69 -10.48
CA TRP A 16 4.04 3.20 -9.16
C TRP A 16 5.44 3.67 -8.75
N ARG A 17 6.11 4.54 -9.54
CA ARG A 17 7.51 4.94 -9.33
C ARG A 17 7.84 5.37 -7.92
N LYS A 18 7.05 6.29 -7.36
CA LYS A 18 7.26 6.75 -5.98
C LYS A 18 7.20 5.60 -4.98
N HIS A 19 6.22 4.71 -5.12
CA HIS A 19 5.98 3.61 -4.18
C HIS A 19 7.08 2.55 -4.22
N TYR A 20 7.49 2.08 -5.40
CA TYR A 20 8.55 1.07 -5.46
C TYR A 20 9.94 1.65 -5.10
N GLN A 21 10.18 2.95 -5.34
CA GLN A 21 11.40 3.61 -4.88
C GLN A 21 11.44 3.74 -3.35
N HIS A 22 10.32 4.09 -2.72
CA HIS A 22 10.21 4.13 -1.26
C HIS A 22 10.34 2.74 -0.62
N ASP A 23 9.72 1.71 -1.22
CA ASP A 23 9.84 0.32 -0.74
C ASP A 23 11.29 -0.17 -0.85
N PHE A 24 11.99 0.17 -1.93
CA PHE A 24 13.42 -0.14 -2.07
C PHE A 24 14.27 0.57 -1.00
N ALA A 25 14.09 1.89 -0.82
CA ALA A 25 14.82 2.65 0.19
C ALA A 25 14.61 2.08 1.61
N ALA A 26 13.36 1.79 1.99
CA ALA A 26 13.06 1.19 3.29
C ALA A 26 13.76 -0.17 3.47
N ARG A 27 13.80 -1.01 2.43
CA ARG A 27 14.50 -2.30 2.48
C ARG A 27 16.02 -2.14 2.62
N MET A 28 16.61 -1.10 2.03
CA MET A 28 18.02 -0.78 2.25
C MET A 28 18.28 -0.40 3.72
N ASP A 29 17.40 0.40 4.32
CA ASP A 29 17.50 0.75 5.74
C ASP A 29 17.36 -0.49 6.64
N TRP A 30 16.48 -1.43 6.28
CA TRP A 30 16.28 -2.68 7.05
C TRP A 30 17.56 -3.52 7.13
N CYS A 31 18.41 -3.51 6.11
CA CYS A 31 19.65 -4.29 6.08
C CYS A 31 20.69 -3.82 7.11
N VAL A 32 20.62 -2.56 7.55
CA VAL A 32 21.59 -1.96 8.47
C VAL A 32 20.99 -1.62 9.84
N ALA A 33 19.67 -1.76 9.99
CA ALA A 33 18.98 -1.44 11.23
C ALA A 33 19.25 -2.47 12.33
N ALA A 34 19.60 -1.97 13.52
CA ALA A 34 19.79 -2.83 14.69
C ALA A 34 18.46 -3.31 15.31
N LYS A 35 17.36 -2.56 15.11
CA LYS A 35 16.06 -2.86 15.71
C LYS A 35 14.92 -2.62 14.73
N PHE A 36 13.89 -3.47 14.83
CA PHE A 36 12.69 -3.40 14.02
C PHE A 36 11.97 -2.04 14.09
N ASN A 37 11.90 -1.42 15.27
CA ASN A 37 11.16 -0.17 15.47
C ASN A 37 11.91 1.11 15.03
N GLN A 38 13.14 0.98 14.52
CA GLN A 38 13.97 2.12 14.10
C GLN A 38 13.85 2.44 12.60
N VAL A 39 13.08 1.66 11.85
CA VAL A 39 12.92 1.79 10.41
C VAL A 39 11.45 1.76 10.02
N ASN A 40 11.14 2.36 8.87
CA ASN A 40 9.79 2.40 8.33
C ASN A 40 9.34 1.00 7.87
N HIS A 41 8.08 0.65 8.12
CA HIS A 41 7.47 -0.61 7.66
C HIS A 41 6.23 -0.34 6.82
N ASN A 42 5.97 -1.22 5.86
CA ASN A 42 4.76 -1.14 5.06
C ASN A 42 3.51 -1.29 5.95
N PRO A 43 2.46 -0.49 5.72
CA PRO A 43 1.19 -0.67 6.41
C PRO A 43 0.59 -2.05 6.13
N VAL A 44 -0.17 -2.55 7.08
CA VAL A 44 -1.01 -3.73 6.93
C VAL A 44 -2.39 -3.26 6.48
N ALA A 45 -2.70 -3.49 5.20
CA ALA A 45 -3.98 -3.16 4.62
C ALA A 45 -5.09 -4.04 5.20
N ILE A 46 -6.27 -3.43 5.42
CA ILE A 46 -7.50 -4.12 5.80
C ILE A 46 -8.61 -3.61 4.90
N LEU A 47 -9.47 -4.50 4.41
CA LEU A 47 -10.68 -4.12 3.68
C LEU A 47 -11.88 -4.83 4.28
N ASN A 48 -12.84 -4.07 4.82
CA ASN A 48 -14.07 -4.61 5.43
C ASN A 48 -13.80 -5.71 6.48
N GLY A 49 -12.70 -5.57 7.25
CA GLY A 49 -12.26 -6.56 8.24
C GLY A 49 -11.36 -7.67 7.70
N ASP A 50 -11.25 -7.83 6.38
CA ASP A 50 -10.32 -8.78 5.75
C ASP A 50 -8.88 -8.26 5.87
N ARG A 51 -8.03 -9.05 6.52
CA ARG A 51 -6.59 -8.78 6.75
C ARG A 51 -5.67 -9.58 5.81
N SER A 52 -6.25 -10.38 4.91
CA SER A 52 -5.50 -11.20 3.98
C SER A 52 -4.76 -10.33 2.96
N LYS A 53 -3.69 -10.86 2.40
CA LYS A 53 -2.96 -10.23 1.28
C LYS A 53 -3.50 -10.68 -0.09
N GLN A 54 -4.70 -11.25 -0.11
CA GLN A 54 -5.32 -11.79 -1.31
C GLN A 54 -6.19 -10.72 -1.99
N ILE A 55 -6.55 -10.98 -3.24
CA ILE A 55 -7.55 -10.16 -3.92
C ILE A 55 -8.90 -10.40 -3.25
N VAL A 56 -9.47 -9.35 -2.65
CA VAL A 56 -10.81 -9.41 -2.06
C VAL A 56 -11.85 -9.47 -3.17
N LYS A 57 -12.69 -10.50 -3.15
CA LYS A 57 -13.79 -10.69 -4.10
C LYS A 57 -15.11 -10.37 -3.40
N ILE A 58 -15.90 -9.46 -3.97
CA ILE A 58 -17.21 -9.08 -3.45
C ILE A 58 -18.25 -9.39 -4.52
N THR A 59 -19.22 -10.23 -4.19
CA THR A 59 -20.38 -10.53 -5.05
C THR A 59 -21.56 -9.71 -4.56
N THR A 60 -22.24 -9.00 -5.45
CA THR A 60 -23.35 -8.11 -5.12
C THR A 60 -24.42 -8.13 -6.21
N LYS A 61 -25.63 -7.67 -5.91
CA LYS A 61 -26.68 -7.53 -6.91
C LYS A 61 -26.56 -6.18 -7.61
N SER A 62 -27.19 -6.06 -8.77
CA SER A 62 -27.26 -4.77 -9.48
C SER A 62 -27.94 -3.72 -8.60
N ARG A 63 -27.34 -2.53 -8.52
CA ARG A 63 -27.77 -1.37 -7.73
C ARG A 63 -27.59 -1.46 -6.21
N ASP A 64 -26.95 -2.50 -5.70
CA ASP A 64 -26.54 -2.53 -4.30
C ASP A 64 -25.43 -1.51 -4.02
N ASN A 65 -25.46 -0.92 -2.83
CA ASN A 65 -24.37 -0.06 -2.35
C ASN A 65 -23.36 -0.90 -1.59
N ILE A 66 -22.11 -0.94 -2.07
CA ILE A 66 -21.00 -1.60 -1.38
C ILE A 66 -20.26 -0.56 -0.54
N LYS A 67 -20.28 -0.72 0.78
CA LYS A 67 -19.42 0.05 1.68
C LYS A 67 -18.02 -0.58 1.71
N LEU A 68 -17.01 0.22 1.40
CA LEU A 68 -15.61 -0.16 1.52
C LEU A 68 -14.98 0.63 2.68
N THR A 69 -14.38 -0.08 3.63
CA THR A 69 -13.72 0.51 4.80
C THR A 69 -12.33 -0.06 5.02
N ALA A 70 -11.38 0.84 5.32
CA ALA A 70 -10.01 0.50 5.73
C ALA A 70 -9.82 0.56 7.26
N LEU A 71 -10.92 0.60 8.03
CA LEU A 71 -10.87 0.66 9.49
C LEU A 71 -10.05 -0.51 10.07
N GLY A 72 -9.17 -0.18 11.00
CA GLY A 72 -8.28 -1.14 11.68
C GLY A 72 -6.93 -1.37 11.01
N GLN A 73 -6.64 -0.71 9.88
CA GLN A 73 -5.30 -0.74 9.26
C GLN A 73 -4.22 -0.29 10.27
N THR A 74 -3.06 -0.94 10.24
CA THR A 74 -1.97 -0.66 11.19
C THR A 74 -0.64 -0.47 10.46
N ILE A 75 0.27 0.31 11.06
CA ILE A 75 1.67 0.38 10.63
C ILE A 75 2.52 -0.25 11.75
N PRO A 76 3.30 -1.32 11.48
CA PRO A 76 4.02 -2.05 12.51
C PRO A 76 5.09 -1.24 13.29
N SER A 77 5.69 -0.21 12.69
CA SER A 77 6.54 0.75 13.40
C SER A 77 5.93 2.14 13.34
N HIS A 78 5.59 2.70 14.49
CA HIS A 78 5.29 4.11 14.60
C HIS A 78 6.57 4.84 15.04
N LYS A 79 7.13 5.64 14.11
CA LYS A 79 7.98 6.85 14.27
C LYS A 79 9.21 6.84 13.35
N ILE A 80 9.03 7.23 12.09
CA ILE A 80 9.90 8.22 11.40
C ILE A 80 8.97 8.98 10.43
N PRO A 81 8.94 10.33 10.45
CA PRO A 81 8.25 11.08 9.39
C PRO A 81 9.05 10.90 8.09
N VAL A 82 8.37 10.41 7.06
CA VAL A 82 8.90 10.39 5.68
C VAL A 82 9.18 11.80 5.17
#